data_AF-A0A972WAQ3-F1
#
_entry.id   AF-A0A972WAQ3-F1
#
_cell.length_a   1.000
_cell.length_b   1.000
_cell.length_c   1.000
_cell.angle_alpha   90.00
_cell.angle_beta   90.00
_cell.angle_gamma   90.00
#
_symmetry.space_group_name_H-M   'P 1'
#
loop_
_entity.id
_entity.type
_entity.pdbx_description
1 polymer ?
#
loop_
_entity_poly.entity_id
_entity_poly.type
_entity_poly.pdbx_seq_one_letter_code
_entity_poly.pdbx_strand_id
1 'polypeptide(L)' 'MSLSSEAKQGVIAEHARGEADTGSPEVQVALLSKRIAELTGHFGEHKKDHHSRQGLL' A
#
# COMPACT_ATOMS: atom_id res chain seq x y z
N MET A 1 -3.90 8.68 2.01
CA MET A 1 -4.88 7.78 2.68
C MET A 1 -4.15 6.57 3.24
N SER A 2 -4.65 6.01 4.33
CA SER A 2 -4.15 4.76 4.92
C SER A 2 -4.98 3.57 4.42
N LEU A 3 -4.33 2.46 4.11
CA LEU A 3 -5.00 1.17 3.89
C LEU A 3 -5.92 0.85 5.08
N SER A 4 -7.12 0.33 4.82
CA SER A 4 -7.98 -0.17 5.89
C SER A 4 -7.30 -1.35 6.61
N SER A 5 -7.72 -1.61 7.85
CA SER A 5 -7.18 -2.73 8.64
C SER A 5 -7.39 -4.07 7.92
N GLU A 6 -8.56 -4.24 7.32
CA GLU A 6 -8.95 -5.44 6.58
C GLU A 6 -8.11 -5.61 5.31
N ALA A 7 -7.96 -4.53 4.52
CA ALA A 7 -7.16 -4.56 3.31
C ALA A 7 -5.68 -4.83 3.60
N LYS A 8 -5.16 -4.33 4.72
CA LYS A 8 -3.80 -4.56 5.19
C LYS A 8 -3.61 -6.00 5.65
N GLN A 9 -4.52 -6.54 6.45
CA GLN A 9 -4.48 -7.92 6.92
C GLN A 9 -4.55 -8.93 5.75
N GLY A 10 -5.39 -8.66 4.74
CA GLY A 10 -5.46 -9.50 3.55
C GLY A 10 -4.13 -9.59 2.79
N VAL A 11 -3.46 -8.45 2.58
CA VAL A 11 -2.15 -8.41 1.90
C VAL A 11 -1.07 -9.13 2.71
N ILE A 12 -1.08 -8.97 4.04
CA ILE A 12 -0.14 -9.67 4.91
C ILE A 12 -0.37 -11.18 4.80
N ALA A 13 -1.63 -11.65 4.91
CA ALA A 13 -1.94 -13.08 4.84
C ALA A 13 -1.53 -13.73 3.51
N GLU A 14 -1.60 -13.00 2.39
CA GLU A 14 -1.25 -13.50 1.05
C GLU A 14 0.27 -13.62 0.83
N HIS A 15 1.06 -12.72 1.42
CA HIS A 15 2.50 -12.61 1.16
C HIS A 15 3.40 -13.00 2.34
N ALA A 16 2.81 -13.29 3.51
CA ALA A 16 3.52 -13.72 4.69
C ALA A 16 4.19 -15.09 4.48
N ARG A 17 5.42 -15.23 4.96
CA ARG A 17 6.16 -16.52 4.94
C ARG A 17 5.78 -17.43 6.11
N GLY A 18 4.99 -16.92 7.06
CA GLY A 18 4.47 -17.64 8.22
C GLY A 18 3.54 -16.75 9.02
N GLU A 19 2.81 -17.32 9.99
CA GLU A 19 1.71 -16.63 10.69
C GLU A 19 2.12 -15.34 11.43
N ALA A 20 3.37 -15.26 11.89
CA ALA A 20 3.90 -14.07 12.57
C ALA A 20 4.61 -13.08 11.62
N ASP A 21 4.70 -13.39 10.33
CA ASP A 21 5.42 -12.56 9.36
C ASP A 21 4.59 -11.36 8.94
N THR A 22 4.85 -10.22 9.57
CA THR A 22 4.16 -8.95 9.32
C THR A 22 5.05 -7.90 8.67
N GLY A 23 6.31 -8.23 8.42
CA GLY A 23 7.34 -7.24 8.09
C GLY A 23 8.48 -7.75 7.22
N SER A 24 8.38 -8.97 6.67
CA SER A 24 9.32 -9.42 5.66
C SER A 24 9.37 -8.50 4.44
N PRO A 25 10.47 -8.53 3.68
CA PRO A 25 10.58 -7.77 2.44
C PRO A 25 9.40 -8.02 1.49
N GLU A 26 8.94 -9.27 1.39
CA GLU A 26 7.82 -9.66 0.53
C GLU A 26 6.52 -8.98 0.97
N VAL A 27 6.19 -9.04 2.27
CA VAL A 27 5.02 -8.37 2.85
C VAL A 27 5.10 -6.85 2.70
N GLN A 28 6.26 -6.26 2.98
CA GLN A 28 6.44 -4.81 2.86
C GLN A 28 6.31 -4.33 1.41
N VAL A 29 6.91 -5.04 0.46
CA VAL A 29 6.80 -4.73 -0.97
C VAL A 29 5.34 -4.85 -1.43
N ALA A 30 4.61 -5.87 -0.98
CA ALA A 30 3.19 -6.02 -1.32
C ALA A 30 2.34 -4.87 -0.77
N LEU A 31 2.55 -4.47 0.49
CA LEU A 31 1.86 -3.35 1.12
C LEU A 31 2.13 -2.02 0.40
N LEU A 32 3.40 -1.74 0.06
CA LEU A 32 3.78 -0.55 -0.69
C LEU A 32 3.20 -0.57 -2.11
N SER A 33 3.24 -1.72 -2.78
CA SER A 33 2.69 -1.88 -4.13
C SER A 33 1.19 -1.61 -4.17
N LYS A 34 0.43 -2.14 -3.22
CA LYS A 34 -1.01 -1.86 -3.12
C LYS A 34 -1.29 -0.38 -2.90
N ARG A 35 -0.53 0.25 -2.00
CA ARG A 35 -0.66 1.69 -1.73
C ARG A 35 -0.31 2.55 -2.96
N ILE A 36 0.71 2.18 -3.73
CA ILE A 36 1.08 2.85 -4.98
C ILE A 36 -0.06 2.74 -5.99
N ALA A 37 -0.67 1.56 -6.15
CA ALA A 37 -1.78 1.35 -7.06
C ALA A 37 -3.00 2.23 -6.72
N GLU A 38 -3.38 2.28 -5.44
CA GLU A 38 -4.47 3.14 -4.95
C GLU A 38 -4.19 4.63 -5.19
N LEU A 39 -2.97 5.09 -4.86
CA LEU A 39 -2.58 6.49 -5.04
C LEU A 39 -2.47 6.89 -6.52
N THR A 40 -2.11 5.96 -7.39
CA THR A 40 -2.07 6.20 -8.84
C THR A 40 -3.45 6.52 -9.39
N GLY A 41 -4.48 5.78 -8.96
CA GLY A 41 -5.89 6.10 -9.29
C GLY A 41 -6.32 7.46 -8.74
N HIS A 42 -6.03 7.71 -7.46
CA HIS A 42 -6.31 9.01 -6.80
C HIS A 42 -5.73 10.19 -7.57
N PHE A 43 -4.49 10.09 -8.07
CA PHE A 43 -3.86 11.16 -8.84
C PHE A 43 -4.44 11.36 -10.24
N GLY A 44 -5.12 10.36 -10.80
CA GLY A 44 -5.88 10.50 -12.03
C GLY A 44 -7.08 11.42 -11.87
N GLU A 45 -7.81 11.28 -10.75
CA GLU A 45 -8.96 12.10 -10.39
C GLU A 45 -8.54 13.46 -9.81
N HIS A 46 -7.53 13.48 -8.95
CA HIS A 46 -7.02 14.66 -8.25
C HIS A 46 -5.73 15.20 -8.86
N LYS A 47 -5.81 15.71 -10.09
CA LYS A 47 -4.62 16.14 -10.86
C LYS A 47 -3.78 17.25 -10.21
N LYS A 48 -4.36 18.05 -9.30
CA LYS A 48 -3.70 19.16 -8.60
C LYS A 48 -3.10 18.77 -7.24
N ASP A 49 -3.29 17.54 -6.79
CA ASP A 49 -2.76 17.08 -5.51
C ASP A 49 -1.25 16.75 -5.63
N HIS A 50 -0.43 17.80 -5.64
CA HIS A 50 1.02 17.68 -5.75
C HIS A 50 1.69 17.27 -4.42
N HIS A 51 1.10 17.63 -3.28
CA HIS A 51 1.66 17.33 -1.95
C HIS A 51 1.62 15.83 -1.67
N SER A 52 0.47 15.18 -1.92
CA SER A 52 0.36 13.73 -1.75
C SER A 52 1.22 12.97 -2.78
N ARG A 53 1.37 13.50 -4.00
CA ARG A 53 2.26 12.93 -5.03
C ARG A 53 3.72 13.01 -4.64
N GLN A 54 4.15 14.11 -4.02
CA GLN A 54 5.49 14.23 -3.46
C GLN A 54 5.70 13.25 -2.30
N GLY A 55 4.68 13.02 -1.47
CA GLY A 55 4.76 11.99 -0.42
C GLY A 55 4.72 10.54 -0.92
N LEU A 56 4.47 10.31 -2.21
CA LEU A 56 4.60 8.99 -2.84
C LEU A 56 6.03 8.72 -3.33
N LEU A 57 6.78 9.77 -3.67
CA LEU A 57 8.16 9.69 -4.16
C LEU A 57 9.14 9.52 -2.99
#